data_AF-A0A7W1CXF9-F1
#
_entry.id   AF-A0A7W1CXF9-F1
#
_cell.length_a   1.000
_cell.length_b   1.000
_cell.length_c   1.000
_cell.angle_alpha   90.00
_cell.angle_beta   90.00
_cell.angle_gamma   90.00
#
_symmetry.space_group_name_H-M   'P 1'
#
loop_
_entity.id
_entity.type
_entity.pdbx_description
1 polymer ?
#
loop_
_entity_poly.entity_id
_entity_poly.type
_entity_poly.pdbx_seq_one_letter_code
_entity_poly.pdbx_strand_id
1 'polypeptide(L)'
;MLDDAWQVEARNRQNGRARRRELERARERSRIRFAAAWAAAIRQEELARKREQTRKRKLAEEAAAWKHFVQTEQLQLHLRKNGQLARLLGEPLPGEFPAMLQRLVSEDERQAERGLVALMSGGKTFYKDIHDLAPEDMPARIAANRLRTTWLKERRDGWLGRGEVQP
;
A
#
# COMPACT_ATOMS: atom_id res chain seq x y z
N MET A 1 81.39 35.42 -13.69
CA MET A 1 80.38 35.90 -12.71
C MET A 1 79.10 36.46 -13.32
N LEU A 2 79.04 36.79 -14.62
CA LEU A 2 77.82 37.31 -15.27
C LEU A 2 76.86 36.22 -15.82
N ASP A 3 77.31 34.95 -15.86
CA ASP A 3 76.55 33.82 -16.42
C ASP A 3 75.52 33.25 -15.42
N ASP A 4 75.82 33.26 -14.12
CA ASP A 4 74.94 32.74 -13.06
C ASP A 4 73.68 33.61 -12.86
N ALA A 5 73.80 34.93 -13.01
CA ALA A 5 72.68 35.85 -12.82
C ALA A 5 71.59 35.66 -13.90
N TRP A 6 72.00 35.45 -15.16
CA TRP A 6 71.09 35.19 -16.27
C TRP A 6 70.39 33.82 -16.15
N GLN A 7 71.10 32.80 -15.66
CA GLN A 7 70.51 31.48 -15.41
C GLN A 7 69.48 31.51 -14.28
N VAL A 8 69.76 32.23 -13.19
CA VAL A 8 68.82 32.41 -12.07
C VAL A 8 67.57 33.18 -12.52
N GLU A 9 67.73 34.21 -13.34
CA GLU A 9 66.59 34.98 -13.84
C GLU A 9 65.73 34.20 -14.85
N ALA A 10 66.37 33.43 -15.74
CA ALA A 10 65.67 32.51 -16.65
C ALA A 10 64.87 31.45 -15.89
N ARG A 11 65.47 30.85 -14.85
CA ARG A 11 64.82 29.87 -13.96
C ARG A 11 63.65 30.49 -13.18
N ASN A 12 63.78 31.72 -12.70
CA ASN A 12 62.70 32.44 -12.03
C ASN A 12 61.54 32.76 -12.98
N ARG A 13 61.81 33.16 -14.22
CA ARG A 13 60.76 33.35 -15.25
C ARG A 13 60.08 32.04 -15.61
N GLN A 14 60.83 30.94 -15.73
CA GLN A 14 60.29 29.61 -16.01
C GLN A 14 59.41 29.09 -14.85
N ASN A 15 59.85 29.29 -13.60
CA ASN A 15 59.07 28.98 -12.40
C ASN A 15 57.81 29.85 -12.29
N GLY A 16 57.89 31.14 -12.60
CA GLY A 16 56.72 32.03 -12.64
C GLY A 16 55.68 31.61 -13.67
N ARG A 17 56.12 31.16 -14.86
CA ARG A 17 55.25 30.60 -15.90
C ARG A 17 54.62 29.28 -15.48
N ALA A 18 55.38 28.39 -14.84
CA ALA A 18 54.88 27.13 -14.31
C ALA A 18 53.81 27.33 -13.24
N ARG A 19 54.05 28.24 -12.27
CA ARG A 19 53.09 28.59 -11.22
C ARG A 19 51.80 29.20 -11.77
N ARG A 20 51.87 30.06 -12.79
CA ARG A 20 50.66 30.61 -13.45
C ARG A 20 49.82 29.51 -14.11
N ARG A 21 50.45 28.59 -14.85
CA ARG A 21 49.75 27.45 -15.46
C ARG A 21 49.13 26.54 -14.42
N GLU A 22 49.81 26.33 -13.30
CA GLU A 22 49.29 25.52 -12.20
C GLU A 22 48.08 26.16 -11.53
N LEU A 23 48.12 27.47 -11.28
CA LEU A 23 46.99 28.25 -10.76
C LEU A 23 45.81 28.25 -11.74
N GLU A 24 46.05 28.40 -13.03
CA GLU A 24 45.00 28.28 -14.06
C GLU A 24 44.36 26.89 -14.06
N ARG A 25 45.17 25.83 -14.01
CA ARG A 25 44.66 24.46 -13.89
C ARG A 25 43.90 24.25 -12.58
N ALA A 26 44.34 24.84 -11.47
CA ALA A 26 43.64 24.75 -10.19
C ALA A 26 42.29 25.49 -10.22
N ARG A 27 42.22 26.65 -10.88
CA ARG A 27 40.98 27.38 -11.12
C ARG A 27 40.04 26.58 -12.02
N GLU A 28 40.56 26.02 -13.11
CA GLU A 28 39.76 25.21 -14.03
C GLU A 28 39.19 23.97 -13.35
N ARG A 29 40.00 23.22 -12.59
CA ARG A 29 39.53 22.10 -11.77
C ARG A 29 38.47 22.53 -10.74
N SER A 30 38.58 23.74 -10.20
CA SER A 30 37.59 24.26 -9.25
C SER A 30 36.28 24.62 -9.93
N ARG A 31 36.33 25.19 -11.15
CA ARG A 31 35.14 25.46 -11.98
C ARG A 31 34.43 24.18 -12.38
N ILE A 32 35.18 23.16 -12.82
CA ILE A 32 34.62 21.85 -13.18
C ILE A 32 33.96 21.19 -11.96
N ARG A 33 34.62 21.20 -10.80
CA ARG A 33 34.03 20.66 -9.55
C ARG A 33 32.75 21.40 -9.15
N PHE A 34 32.75 22.72 -9.26
CA PHE A 34 31.57 23.53 -8.95
C PHE A 34 30.42 23.25 -9.92
N ALA A 35 30.70 23.18 -11.23
CA ALA A 35 29.71 22.82 -12.24
C ALA A 35 29.15 21.41 -12.01
N ALA A 36 30.00 20.44 -11.67
CA ALA A 36 29.58 19.08 -11.34
C ALA A 36 28.72 19.02 -10.07
N ALA A 37 29.07 19.80 -9.04
CA ALA A 37 28.29 19.91 -7.80
C ALA A 37 26.92 20.55 -8.07
N TRP A 38 26.86 21.59 -8.90
CA TRP A 38 25.61 22.20 -9.34
C TRP A 38 24.73 21.22 -10.13
N ALA A 39 25.31 20.50 -11.09
CA ALA A 39 24.59 19.47 -11.83
C ALA A 39 24.12 18.31 -10.94
N ALA A 40 24.86 17.99 -9.88
CA ALA A 40 24.44 17.01 -8.88
C ALA A 40 23.28 17.54 -8.02
N ALA A 41 23.33 18.80 -7.59
CA ALA A 41 22.26 19.44 -6.82
C ALA A 41 20.94 19.48 -7.61
N ILE A 42 20.98 19.88 -8.88
CA ILE A 42 19.80 19.88 -9.76
C ILE A 42 19.22 18.45 -9.88
N ARG A 43 20.06 17.44 -10.11
CA ARG A 43 19.61 16.04 -10.16
C ARG A 43 19.00 15.56 -8.85
N GLN A 44 19.55 15.95 -7.70
CA GLN A 44 18.98 15.62 -6.40
C GLN A 44 17.61 16.26 -6.21
N GLU A 45 17.45 17.51 -6.64
CA GLU A 45 16.16 18.21 -6.57
C GLU A 45 15.10 17.55 -7.48
N GLU A 46 15.47 17.17 -8.70
CA GLU A 46 14.57 16.42 -9.60
C GLU A 46 14.15 15.07 -9.01
N LEU A 47 15.10 14.33 -8.41
CA LEU A 47 14.80 13.06 -7.75
C LEU A 47 13.89 13.26 -6.53
N ALA A 48 14.11 14.32 -5.75
CA ALA A 48 13.25 14.67 -4.62
C ALA A 48 11.82 14.99 -5.10
N ARG A 49 11.67 15.81 -6.14
CA ARG A 49 10.37 16.11 -6.76
C ARG A 49 9.67 14.85 -7.28
N LYS A 50 10.41 13.96 -7.96
CA LYS A 50 9.86 12.68 -8.43
C LYS A 50 9.38 11.81 -7.26
N ARG A 51 10.17 11.68 -6.20
CA ARG A 51 9.78 10.93 -4.98
C ARG A 51 8.55 11.51 -4.33
N GLU A 52 8.46 12.83 -4.22
CA GLU A 52 7.31 13.52 -3.67
C GLU A 52 6.06 13.27 -4.54
N GLN A 53 6.20 13.36 -5.86
CA GLN A 53 5.10 13.07 -6.78
C GLN A 53 4.65 11.60 -6.66
N THR A 54 5.57 10.65 -6.58
CA THR A 54 5.25 9.24 -6.36
C THR A 54 4.51 9.03 -5.03
N ARG A 55 4.96 9.68 -3.95
CA ARG A 55 4.26 9.63 -2.65
C ARG A 55 2.86 10.20 -2.73
N LYS A 56 2.69 11.37 -3.35
CA LYS A 56 1.38 12.01 -3.57
C LYS A 56 0.44 11.12 -4.38
N ARG A 57 0.95 10.51 -5.46
CA ARG A 57 0.19 9.55 -6.27
C ARG A 57 -0.24 8.33 -5.47
N LYS A 58 0.69 7.73 -4.72
CA LYS A 58 0.40 6.58 -3.87
C LYS A 58 -0.67 6.89 -2.81
N LEU A 59 -0.57 8.04 -2.15
CA LEU A 59 -1.58 8.50 -1.19
C LEU A 59 -2.95 8.71 -1.85
N ALA A 60 -2.99 9.28 -3.06
CA ALA A 60 -4.23 9.45 -3.80
C ALA A 60 -4.84 8.11 -4.23
N GLU A 61 -4.02 7.16 -4.66
CA GLU A 61 -4.43 5.79 -5.00
C GLU A 61 -4.99 5.06 -3.77
N GLU A 62 -4.32 5.13 -2.63
CA GLU A 62 -4.79 4.55 -1.36
C GLU A 62 -6.11 5.17 -0.91
N ALA A 63 -6.25 6.50 -0.97
CA ALA A 63 -7.50 7.20 -0.64
C ALA A 63 -8.65 6.82 -1.58
N ALA A 64 -8.38 6.68 -2.89
CA ALA A 64 -9.38 6.24 -3.86
C ALA A 64 -9.81 4.77 -3.61
N ALA A 65 -8.86 3.88 -3.32
CA ALA A 65 -9.13 2.50 -2.99
C ALA A 65 -9.99 2.39 -1.72
N TRP A 66 -9.66 3.16 -0.68
CA TRP A 66 -10.46 3.23 0.55
C TRP A 66 -11.88 3.72 0.29
N LYS A 67 -12.05 4.80 -0.47
CA LYS A 67 -13.37 5.33 -0.82
C LYS A 67 -14.23 4.29 -1.54
N HIS A 68 -13.66 3.63 -2.55
CA HIS A 68 -14.36 2.57 -3.29
C HIS A 68 -14.72 1.39 -2.38
N PHE A 69 -13.82 1.03 -1.48
CA PHE A 69 -14.04 -0.03 -0.50
C PHE A 69 -15.23 0.29 0.42
N VAL A 70 -15.26 1.48 1.03
CA VAL A 70 -16.38 1.91 1.91
C VAL A 70 -17.70 1.93 1.15
N GLN A 71 -17.72 2.43 -0.09
CA GLN A 71 -18.92 2.41 -0.93
C GLN A 71 -19.43 0.99 -1.20
N THR A 72 -18.51 0.05 -1.46
CA THR A 72 -18.84 -1.35 -1.67
C THR A 72 -19.39 -1.99 -0.39
N GLU A 73 -18.81 -1.69 0.76
CA GLU A 73 -19.28 -2.19 2.06
C GLU A 73 -20.67 -1.65 2.43
N GLN A 74 -20.95 -0.38 2.15
CA GLN A 74 -22.29 0.21 2.32
C GLN A 74 -23.33 -0.52 1.44
N LEU A 75 -22.99 -0.79 0.19
CA LEU A 75 -23.85 -1.56 -0.71
C LEU A 75 -24.07 -2.99 -0.18
N GLN A 76 -23.02 -3.65 0.32
CA GLN A 76 -23.14 -4.99 0.90
C GLN A 76 -24.04 -4.99 2.15
N LEU A 77 -23.92 -3.99 3.03
CA LEU A 77 -24.83 -3.84 4.16
C LEU A 77 -26.28 -3.66 3.71
N HIS A 78 -26.51 -2.83 2.70
CA HIS A 78 -27.85 -2.65 2.13
C HIS A 78 -28.42 -3.96 1.58
N LEU A 79 -27.63 -4.75 0.86
CA LEU A 79 -28.04 -6.06 0.35
C LEU A 79 -28.33 -7.04 1.49
N ARG A 80 -27.46 -7.10 2.51
CA ARG A 80 -27.64 -7.97 3.68
C ARG A 80 -28.92 -7.63 4.45
N LYS A 81 -29.17 -6.33 4.67
CA LYS A 81 -30.43 -5.83 5.27
C LYS A 81 -31.65 -6.30 4.47
N ASN A 82 -31.54 -6.38 3.14
CA ASN A 82 -32.61 -6.83 2.26
C ASN A 82 -32.59 -8.35 2.03
N GLY A 83 -32.18 -9.14 3.02
CA GLY A 83 -32.24 -10.61 2.99
C GLY A 83 -31.38 -11.26 1.89
N GLN A 84 -30.23 -10.68 1.55
CA GLN A 84 -29.29 -11.33 0.63
C GLN A 84 -28.88 -12.73 1.14
N LEU A 85 -28.65 -12.89 2.45
CA LEU A 85 -28.25 -14.18 3.00
C LEU A 85 -29.32 -15.25 2.82
N ALA A 86 -30.59 -14.92 3.06
CA ALA A 86 -31.72 -15.83 2.83
C ALA A 86 -31.74 -16.36 1.40
N ARG A 87 -31.58 -15.46 0.43
CA ARG A 87 -31.53 -15.78 -1.01
C ARG A 87 -30.35 -16.68 -1.38
N LEU A 88 -29.19 -16.48 -0.73
CA LEU A 88 -28.00 -17.29 -0.97
C LEU A 88 -28.09 -18.68 -0.32
N LEU A 89 -28.77 -18.78 0.82
CA LEU A 89 -28.99 -20.06 1.49
C LEU A 89 -30.05 -20.91 0.79
N GLY A 90 -31.10 -20.29 0.26
CA GLY A 90 -32.19 -21.02 -0.40
C GLY A 90 -32.86 -22.02 0.55
N GLU A 91 -33.30 -23.15 0.02
CA GLU A 91 -33.95 -24.19 0.81
C GLU A 91 -32.96 -24.91 1.76
N PRO A 92 -33.43 -25.39 2.93
CA PRO A 92 -32.64 -26.23 3.81
C PRO A 92 -32.21 -27.53 3.12
N LEU A 93 -30.95 -27.93 3.30
CA LEU A 93 -30.43 -29.21 2.81
C LEU A 93 -30.81 -30.36 3.75
N PRO A 94 -30.81 -31.62 3.30
CA PRO A 94 -31.05 -32.77 4.17
C PRO A 94 -30.10 -32.79 5.38
N GLY A 95 -30.65 -32.90 6.58
CA GLY A 95 -29.90 -32.86 7.84
C GLY A 95 -29.68 -31.46 8.42
N GLU A 96 -30.04 -30.39 7.69
CA GLU A 96 -30.05 -29.03 8.24
C GLU A 96 -31.39 -28.71 8.91
N PHE A 97 -31.34 -27.92 9.99
CA PHE A 97 -32.53 -27.47 10.69
C PHE A 97 -33.00 -26.13 10.11
N PRO A 98 -34.22 -26.04 9.54
CA PRO A 98 -34.73 -24.79 8.96
C PRO A 98 -34.73 -23.62 9.95
N ALA A 99 -35.07 -23.87 11.21
CA ALA A 99 -35.07 -22.87 12.27
C ALA A 99 -33.66 -22.29 12.55
N MET A 100 -32.61 -23.09 12.38
CA MET A 100 -31.23 -22.62 12.54
C MET A 100 -30.82 -21.67 11.41
N LEU A 101 -31.20 -22.00 10.17
CA LEU A 101 -30.95 -21.12 9.02
C LEU A 101 -31.72 -19.80 9.14
N GLN A 102 -32.98 -19.85 9.57
CA GLN A 102 -33.77 -18.65 9.85
C GLN A 102 -33.09 -17.76 10.89
N ARG A 103 -32.60 -18.34 11.98
CA ARG A 103 -31.87 -17.59 13.01
C ARG A 103 -30.60 -16.94 12.47
N LEU A 104 -29.84 -17.62 11.61
CA LEU A 104 -28.65 -17.05 10.96
C LEU A 104 -29.01 -15.88 10.05
N VAL A 105 -30.07 -16.01 9.26
CA VAL A 105 -30.58 -14.95 8.39
C VAL A 105 -30.99 -13.73 9.21
N SER A 106 -31.82 -13.92 10.23
CA SER A 106 -32.30 -12.82 11.07
C SER A 106 -31.16 -12.10 11.81
N GLU A 107 -30.15 -12.85 12.27
CA GLU A 107 -28.98 -12.24 12.90
C GLU A 107 -28.13 -11.44 11.90
N ASP A 108 -27.94 -11.94 10.68
CA ASP A 108 -27.21 -11.23 9.63
C ASP A 108 -27.91 -9.92 9.22
N GLU A 109 -29.23 -9.96 9.07
CA GLU A 109 -30.06 -8.80 8.78
C GLU A 109 -29.96 -7.77 9.92
N ARG A 110 -30.13 -8.21 11.18
CA ARG A 110 -30.00 -7.35 12.37
C ARG A 110 -28.62 -6.69 12.47
N GLN A 111 -27.56 -7.43 12.17
CA GLN A 111 -26.20 -6.88 12.14
C GLN A 111 -26.04 -5.85 11.02
N ALA A 112 -26.58 -6.14 9.83
CA ALA A 112 -26.51 -5.23 8.70
C ALA A 112 -27.32 -3.95 8.93
N GLU A 113 -28.49 -4.04 9.57
CA GLU A 113 -29.30 -2.90 9.98
C GLU A 113 -28.57 -1.97 10.96
N ARG A 114 -27.77 -2.55 11.84
CA ARG A 114 -26.90 -1.82 12.77
C ARG A 114 -25.61 -1.29 12.13
N GLY A 115 -25.41 -1.49 10.83
CA GLY A 115 -24.19 -1.05 10.14
C GLY A 115 -22.95 -1.89 10.47
N LEU A 116 -23.12 -3.09 11.02
CA LEU A 116 -22.00 -3.90 11.50
C LEU A 116 -21.38 -4.75 10.39
N VAL A 117 -20.06 -4.61 10.25
CA VAL A 117 -19.21 -5.42 9.39
C VAL A 117 -18.37 -6.39 10.21
N ALA A 118 -18.28 -7.63 9.71
CA ALA A 118 -17.43 -8.65 10.32
C ALA A 118 -15.97 -8.46 9.90
N LEU A 119 -15.06 -8.50 10.86
CA LEU A 119 -13.62 -8.44 10.70
C LEU A 119 -13.00 -9.72 11.26
N MET A 120 -12.02 -10.27 10.54
CA MET A 120 -11.31 -11.48 10.97
C MET A 120 -9.84 -11.16 11.25
N SER A 121 -9.43 -11.35 12.50
CA SER A 121 -8.04 -11.20 12.94
C SER A 121 -7.68 -12.28 13.95
N GLY A 122 -6.48 -12.86 13.81
CA GLY A 122 -6.00 -13.90 14.73
C GLY A 122 -6.93 -15.12 14.84
N GLY A 123 -7.63 -15.49 13.75
CA GLY A 123 -8.58 -16.60 13.73
C GLY A 123 -9.92 -16.33 14.42
N LYS A 124 -10.15 -15.11 14.92
CA LYS A 124 -11.41 -14.70 15.56
C LYS A 124 -12.15 -13.71 14.68
N THR A 125 -13.49 -13.82 14.69
CA THR A 125 -14.37 -12.85 14.04
C THR A 125 -14.91 -11.88 15.09
N PHE A 126 -14.78 -10.60 14.82
CA PHE A 126 -15.36 -9.52 15.62
C PHE A 126 -16.12 -8.56 14.70
N TYR A 127 -16.96 -7.70 15.29
CA TYR A 127 -17.84 -6.81 14.54
C TYR A 127 -17.50 -5.37 14.85
N LYS A 128 -17.51 -4.53 13.81
CA LYS A 128 -17.26 -3.09 13.90
C LYS A 128 -18.32 -2.35 13.11
N ASP A 129 -18.68 -1.14 13.55
CA ASP A 129 -19.52 -0.24 12.75
C ASP A 129 -18.78 0.20 11.49
N ILE A 130 -19.50 0.34 10.37
CA ILE A 130 -18.93 0.82 9.11
C ILE A 130 -18.36 2.25 9.21
N HIS A 131 -18.92 3.10 10.07
CA HIS A 131 -18.45 4.46 10.30
C HIS A 131 -17.18 4.51 11.14
N ASP A 132 -16.92 3.48 11.94
CA ASP A 132 -15.68 3.36 12.72
C ASP A 132 -14.56 2.63 11.96
N LEU A 133 -14.83 2.13 10.75
CA LEU A 133 -13.88 1.37 9.96
C LEU A 133 -12.71 2.25 9.50
N ALA A 134 -11.50 1.73 9.62
CA ALA A 134 -10.28 2.40 9.18
C ALA A 134 -9.62 1.64 8.01
N PRO A 135 -8.76 2.29 7.19
CA PRO A 135 -8.03 1.62 6.12
C PRO A 135 -7.25 0.38 6.57
N GLU A 136 -6.75 0.38 7.80
CA GLU A 136 -6.02 -0.72 8.42
C GLU A 136 -6.89 -1.96 8.66
N ASP A 137 -8.22 -1.80 8.74
CA ASP A 137 -9.17 -2.90 8.92
C ASP A 137 -9.48 -3.63 7.60
N MET A 138 -9.13 -3.06 6.44
CA MET A 138 -9.44 -3.64 5.13
C MET A 138 -8.97 -5.11 5.00
N PRO A 139 -7.74 -5.49 5.39
CA PRO A 139 -7.30 -6.89 5.29
C PRO A 139 -8.14 -7.83 6.15
N ALA A 140 -8.48 -7.42 7.37
CA ALA A 140 -9.31 -8.20 8.28
C ALA A 140 -10.74 -8.37 7.73
N ARG A 141 -11.28 -7.31 7.11
CA ARG A 141 -12.60 -7.35 6.45
C ARG A 141 -12.61 -8.25 5.23
N ILE A 142 -11.58 -8.16 4.37
CA ILE A 142 -11.41 -9.00 3.19
C ILE A 142 -11.32 -10.47 3.61
N ALA A 143 -10.56 -10.77 4.67
CA ALA A 143 -10.45 -12.12 5.20
C ALA A 143 -11.81 -12.67 5.68
N ALA A 144 -12.58 -11.86 6.43
CA ALA A 144 -13.93 -12.23 6.85
C ALA A 144 -14.88 -12.46 5.66
N ASN A 145 -14.79 -11.63 4.61
CA ASN A 145 -15.61 -11.79 3.41
C ASN A 145 -15.26 -13.08 2.64
N ARG A 146 -13.97 -13.41 2.56
CA ARG A 146 -13.51 -14.67 1.96
C ARG A 146 -14.07 -15.86 2.73
N LEU A 147 -13.99 -15.85 4.06
CA LEU A 147 -14.54 -16.91 4.90
C LEU A 147 -16.05 -17.11 4.66
N ARG A 148 -16.83 -16.01 4.66
CA ARG A 148 -18.27 -16.06 4.36
C ARG A 148 -18.54 -16.67 2.99
N THR A 149 -17.80 -16.23 1.97
CA THR A 149 -17.98 -16.70 0.58
C THR A 149 -17.61 -18.18 0.45
N THR A 150 -16.54 -18.62 1.12
CA THR A 150 -16.12 -20.02 1.16
C THR A 150 -17.18 -20.88 1.82
N TRP A 151 -17.68 -20.50 3.00
CA TRP A 151 -18.74 -21.24 3.69
C TRP A 151 -20.01 -21.38 2.84
N LEU A 152 -20.44 -20.31 2.16
CA LEU A 152 -21.59 -20.36 1.26
C LEU A 152 -21.37 -21.31 0.07
N LYS A 153 -20.16 -21.32 -0.51
CA LYS A 153 -19.80 -22.24 -1.58
C LYS A 153 -19.75 -23.69 -1.10
N GLU A 154 -19.09 -23.95 0.02
CA GLU A 154 -18.97 -25.29 0.61
C GLU A 154 -20.34 -25.88 0.94
N ARG A 155 -21.25 -25.08 1.50
CA ARG A 155 -22.62 -25.50 1.75
C ARG A 155 -23.35 -25.87 0.45
N ARG A 156 -23.23 -25.04 -0.60
CA ARG A 156 -23.91 -25.28 -1.88
C ARG A 156 -23.35 -26.48 -2.64
N ASP A 157 -22.01 -26.60 -2.66
CA ASP A 157 -21.31 -27.59 -3.47
C ASP A 157 -21.24 -28.97 -2.76
N GLY A 158 -21.76 -29.07 -1.51
CA GLY A 158 -21.90 -30.33 -0.77
C GLY A 158 -20.57 -31.04 -0.45
N TRP A 159 -19.44 -30.32 -0.50
CA TRP A 159 -18.09 -30.88 -0.60
C TRP A 159 -17.51 -31.46 0.71
N LEU A 160 -18.29 -31.70 1.77
CA LEU A 160 -17.86 -32.62 2.83
C LEU A 160 -18.95 -33.65 3.08
N GLY A 161 -18.93 -34.70 2.26
CA GLY A 161 -19.64 -35.92 2.57
C GLY A 161 -19.19 -36.51 3.92
N ARG A 162 -20.14 -37.14 4.60
CA ARG A 162 -19.98 -38.26 5.54
C ARG A 162 -18.68 -38.31 6.38
N GLY A 163 -18.86 -38.15 7.68
CA GLY A 163 -17.88 -38.62 8.65
C GLY A 163 -18.42 -38.60 10.08
N GLU A 164 -19.55 -39.27 10.34
CA GLU A 164 -19.87 -39.93 11.63
C GLU A 164 -21.30 -40.49 11.57
N VAL A 165 -21.40 -41.75 11.16
CA VAL A 165 -22.44 -42.66 11.66
C VAL A 165 -21.67 -43.69 12.48
N GLN A 166 -21.77 -43.62 13.80
CA GLN A 166 -21.44 -44.75 14.68
C GLN A 166 -22.72 -45.17 15.40
N PRO A 167 -23.08 -46.46 15.44
CA PRO A 167 -23.88 -47.01 16.53
C PRO A 167 -23.06 -47.16 17.81
#